data_AF-A0A257N290-F1
#
_entry.id   AF-A0A257N290-F1
#
_cell.length_a   1.000
_cell.length_b   1.000
_cell.length_c   1.000
_cell.angle_alpha   90.00
_cell.angle_beta   90.00
_cell.angle_gamma   90.00
#
_symmetry.space_group_name_H-M   'P 1'
#
loop_
_entity.id
_entity.type
_entity.pdbx_description
1 polymer ?
#
loop_
_entity_poly.entity_id
_entity_poly.type
_entity_poly.pdbx_seq_one_letter_code
_entity_poly.pdbx_strand_id
1 'polypeptide(L)'
;MGINVWLPRVVSAVEHALPTAMTEPDILMTTNPIEDEQVHPTLANSNDWDILKSEVQNCTLCALCNSRTQTVFGTGNQRADWLIIGEAPGEQEDKQGQPFVGVAGQLLTEMLRAIGLSREEVFITNILKCRPPNNRDPHVDEIKHCKDYLQRQQQLIKPKIILAVGRIAAQTLLETNDPLAKLRGKVHTLNNTPMVVVYHPAYLLRSLPEKRKAWQDLQLAKQTVIAMENKICVD
;
A
#
# COMPACT_ATOMS: atom_id res chain seq x y z
N MET A 1 13.76 -47.50 -1.61
CA MET A 1 12.70 -46.48 -1.85
C MET A 1 13.45 -45.17 -2.07
N GLY A 2 13.57 -44.59 -3.27
CA GLY A 2 12.75 -44.71 -4.48
C GLY A 2 12.58 -43.30 -5.03
N ILE A 3 13.70 -42.68 -5.44
CA ILE A 3 13.77 -41.27 -5.83
C ILE A 3 13.44 -41.17 -7.33
N ASN A 4 12.42 -40.38 -7.69
CA ASN A 4 12.07 -40.19 -9.09
C ASN A 4 13.09 -39.30 -9.79
N VAL A 5 13.74 -39.86 -10.82
CA VAL A 5 14.69 -39.14 -11.69
C VAL A 5 13.91 -38.19 -12.60
N TRP A 6 14.33 -36.92 -12.64
CA TRP A 6 13.74 -35.90 -13.50
C TRP A 6 14.30 -36.04 -14.92
N LEU A 7 13.41 -36.15 -15.91
CA LEU A 7 13.76 -36.22 -17.34
C LEU A 7 13.44 -34.87 -18.03
N PRO A 8 14.39 -34.27 -18.78
CA PRO A 8 14.16 -33.01 -19.48
C PRO A 8 13.19 -33.21 -20.67
N ARG A 9 12.34 -32.21 -20.92
CA ARG A 9 11.43 -32.19 -22.07
C ARG A 9 12.20 -31.89 -23.37
N VAL A 10 11.94 -32.68 -24.40
CA VAL A 10 12.56 -32.52 -25.72
C VAL A 10 11.99 -31.30 -26.44
N VAL A 11 12.85 -30.55 -27.12
CA VAL A 11 12.49 -29.38 -27.93
C VAL A 11 11.97 -29.86 -29.29
N SER A 12 10.91 -29.22 -29.80
CA SER A 12 10.47 -29.38 -31.19
C SER A 12 10.34 -28.00 -31.83
N ALA A 13 11.17 -27.74 -32.84
CA ALA A 13 11.07 -26.55 -33.68
C ALA A 13 10.25 -26.88 -34.93
N VAL A 14 9.42 -25.94 -35.36
CA VAL A 14 8.95 -25.84 -36.76
C VAL A 14 8.96 -24.36 -37.13
N GLU A 15 9.43 -24.08 -38.35
CA GLU A 15 9.80 -22.75 -38.82
C GLU A 15 8.77 -22.10 -39.76
N HIS A 16 8.83 -20.77 -39.82
CA HIS A 16 8.65 -19.87 -40.98
C HIS A 16 7.54 -20.13 -42.03
N ALA A 17 6.65 -19.13 -42.23
CA ALA A 17 6.71 -18.26 -43.43
C ALA A 17 5.69 -17.09 -43.42
N LEU A 18 6.11 -15.93 -43.95
CA LEU A 18 5.34 -14.78 -44.45
C LEU A 18 5.83 -14.52 -45.90
N PRO A 19 5.02 -14.04 -46.87
CA PRO A 19 4.59 -12.62 -47.00
C PRO A 19 3.09 -12.51 -47.43
N THR A 20 2.48 -11.46 -48.04
CA THR A 20 2.95 -10.26 -48.79
C THR A 20 1.95 -9.08 -48.79
N ALA A 21 2.49 -7.88 -49.01
CA ALA A 21 1.94 -6.56 -49.41
C ALA A 21 0.46 -6.33 -49.84
N MET A 22 -0.09 -5.21 -49.30
CA MET A 22 -0.77 -4.05 -49.95
C MET A 22 -1.98 -4.23 -50.88
N THR A 23 -3.10 -3.55 -50.56
CA THR A 23 -3.75 -2.47 -51.37
C THR A 23 -4.96 -1.84 -50.64
N GLU A 24 -5.06 -0.51 -50.68
CA GLU A 24 -6.28 0.33 -50.54
C GLU A 24 -6.77 0.73 -51.97
N PRO A 25 -7.97 1.31 -52.23
CA PRO A 25 -8.71 2.26 -51.37
C PRO A 25 -10.27 2.22 -51.39
N ASP A 26 -10.86 3.14 -50.59
CA ASP A 26 -12.17 3.82 -50.71
C ASP A 26 -13.49 3.03 -50.89
N ILE A 27 -14.53 3.41 -50.12
CA ILE A 27 -15.82 3.94 -50.64
C ILE A 27 -16.87 4.20 -49.52
N LEU A 28 -17.40 5.43 -49.54
CA LEU A 28 -18.69 5.95 -49.03
C LEU A 28 -19.03 6.03 -47.52
N MET A 29 -19.48 7.24 -47.17
CA MET A 29 -20.30 7.54 -45.99
C MET A 29 -21.72 6.95 -46.12
N THR A 30 -22.27 6.45 -45.01
CA THR A 30 -23.72 6.38 -44.79
C THR A 30 -24.08 6.79 -43.36
N THR A 31 -25.11 7.62 -43.25
CA THR A 31 -25.65 8.17 -42.00
C THR A 31 -26.51 7.17 -41.23
N ASN A 32 -26.37 7.08 -39.90
CA ASN A 32 -27.43 7.55 -38.99
C ASN A 32 -26.98 7.58 -37.51
N PRO A 33 -27.71 8.30 -36.63
CA PRO A 33 -27.36 8.50 -35.21
C PRO A 33 -27.99 7.44 -34.29
N ILE A 34 -27.87 7.70 -32.98
CA ILE A 34 -28.27 6.88 -31.81
C ILE A 34 -27.14 5.96 -31.35
N GLU A 35 -26.23 6.51 -30.55
CA GLU A 35 -25.54 5.76 -29.50
C GLU A 35 -25.97 6.32 -28.15
N ASP A 36 -26.35 5.44 -27.25
CA ASP A 36 -26.74 5.77 -25.87
C ASP A 36 -25.61 6.52 -25.16
N GLU A 37 -25.98 7.59 -24.44
CA GLU A 37 -25.08 8.33 -23.58
C GLU A 37 -24.73 7.49 -22.33
N GLN A 38 -23.78 6.56 -22.50
CA GLN A 38 -23.26 5.76 -21.40
C GLN A 38 -22.45 6.64 -20.45
N VAL A 39 -23.12 7.12 -19.40
CA VAL A 39 -22.53 7.84 -18.28
C VAL A 39 -21.50 6.94 -17.58
N HIS A 40 -20.23 7.05 -17.97
CA HIS A 40 -19.10 6.38 -17.31
C HIS A 40 -18.68 7.13 -16.02
N PRO A 41 -18.88 6.57 -14.82
CA PRO A 41 -18.57 7.28 -13.56
C PRO A 41 -17.08 7.27 -13.18
N THR A 42 -16.20 6.76 -14.05
CA THR A 42 -14.84 6.34 -13.68
C THR A 42 -13.79 7.47 -13.70
N LEU A 43 -14.03 8.54 -14.45
CA LEU A 43 -13.00 9.55 -14.77
C LEU A 43 -12.65 10.50 -13.61
N ALA A 44 -13.60 10.79 -12.71
CA ALA A 44 -13.39 11.77 -11.64
C ALA A 44 -12.30 11.34 -10.65
N ASN A 45 -12.34 10.08 -10.20
CA ASN A 45 -11.42 9.58 -9.17
C ASN A 45 -10.00 9.30 -9.69
N SER A 46 -9.82 9.00 -10.99
CA SER A 46 -8.47 8.75 -11.54
C SER A 46 -7.62 10.02 -11.52
N ASN A 47 -8.23 11.15 -11.90
CA ASN A 47 -7.56 12.44 -11.94
C ASN A 47 -7.03 12.86 -10.54
N ASP A 48 -7.82 12.68 -9.48
CA ASP A 48 -7.40 13.01 -8.10
C ASP A 48 -6.19 12.20 -7.63
N TRP A 49 -6.11 10.92 -8.00
CA TRP A 49 -4.97 10.06 -7.69
C TRP A 49 -3.70 10.48 -8.44
N ASP A 50 -3.83 10.80 -9.73
CA ASP A 50 -2.69 11.21 -10.56
C ASP A 50 -2.16 12.60 -10.16
N ILE A 51 -3.06 13.53 -9.82
CA ILE A 51 -2.72 14.83 -9.22
C ILE A 51 -1.96 14.61 -7.90
N LEU A 52 -2.52 13.85 -6.96
CA LEU A 52 -1.90 13.63 -5.65
C LEU A 52 -0.54 12.91 -5.75
N LYS A 53 -0.39 11.98 -6.70
CA LYS A 53 0.87 11.30 -6.98
C LYS A 53 1.92 12.25 -7.57
N SER A 54 1.51 13.12 -8.51
CA SER A 54 2.36 14.16 -9.10
C SER A 54 2.81 15.20 -8.07
N GLU A 55 1.92 15.64 -7.18
CA GLU A 55 2.25 16.56 -6.08
C GLU A 55 3.31 15.95 -5.15
N VAL A 56 3.16 14.67 -4.76
CA VAL A 56 4.13 13.99 -3.90
C VAL A 56 5.47 13.83 -4.62
N GLN A 57 5.48 13.40 -5.89
CA GLN A 57 6.70 13.24 -6.69
C GLN A 57 7.52 14.54 -6.77
N ASN A 58 6.84 15.67 -6.94
CA ASN A 58 7.45 16.98 -7.09
C ASN A 58 7.61 17.75 -5.75
N CYS A 59 7.25 17.16 -4.62
CA CYS A 59 7.20 17.85 -3.33
C CYS A 59 8.58 18.38 -2.87
N THR A 60 8.65 19.65 -2.47
CA THR A 60 9.84 20.33 -1.91
C THR A 60 9.59 20.97 -0.54
N LEU A 61 8.49 20.62 0.14
CA LEU A 61 8.00 21.29 1.35
C LEU A 61 8.87 21.11 2.62
N CYS A 62 9.82 20.17 2.63
CA CYS A 62 10.74 19.97 3.75
C CYS A 62 12.11 19.48 3.27
N ALA A 63 13.14 19.61 4.12
CA ALA A 63 14.54 19.35 3.75
C ALA A 63 14.84 17.93 3.23
N LEU A 64 13.96 16.96 3.47
CA LEU A 64 14.07 15.59 2.96
C LEU A 64 14.03 15.50 1.42
N CYS A 65 13.52 16.52 0.73
CA CYS A 65 13.58 16.57 -0.73
C CYS A 65 15.03 16.63 -1.26
N ASN A 66 15.97 17.11 -0.46
CA ASN A 66 17.37 17.27 -0.85
C ASN A 66 18.22 15.99 -0.69
N SER A 67 17.71 14.99 0.04
CA SER A 67 18.46 13.76 0.38
C SER A 67 17.85 12.45 -0.12
N ARG A 68 16.61 12.50 -0.66
CA ARG A 68 15.94 11.34 -1.25
C ARG A 68 16.52 11.00 -2.62
N THR A 69 16.48 9.73 -3.00
CA THR A 69 16.64 9.31 -4.41
C THR A 69 15.35 9.58 -5.17
N GLN A 70 14.21 9.19 -4.59
CA GLN A 70 12.86 9.46 -5.08
C GLN A 70 11.85 9.41 -3.93
N THR A 71 10.62 9.86 -4.17
CA THR A 71 9.55 9.72 -3.17
C THR A 71 8.93 8.33 -3.19
N VAL A 72 8.45 7.90 -2.04
CA VAL A 72 7.74 6.64 -1.86
C VAL A 72 6.28 6.95 -1.52
N PHE A 73 5.44 6.97 -2.55
CA PHE A 73 4.05 7.38 -2.46
C PHE A 73 3.18 6.41 -1.65
N GLY A 74 3.27 5.13 -2.00
CA GLY A 74 2.35 4.07 -1.58
C GLY A 74 2.10 3.08 -2.71
N THR A 75 1.73 1.85 -2.38
CA THR A 75 1.47 0.77 -3.36
C THR A 75 0.32 -0.11 -2.90
N GLY A 76 -0.46 -0.62 -3.85
CA GLY A 76 -1.56 -1.57 -3.60
C GLY A 76 -2.89 -1.07 -4.15
N ASN A 77 -3.99 -1.71 -3.75
CA ASN A 77 -5.33 -1.38 -4.21
C ASN A 77 -5.80 0.01 -3.71
N GLN A 78 -6.10 0.91 -4.64
CA GLN A 78 -6.60 2.27 -4.34
C GLN A 78 -8.00 2.29 -3.70
N ARG A 79 -8.71 1.16 -3.69
CA ARG A 79 -9.99 0.93 -3.01
C ARG A 79 -9.87 -0.19 -1.95
N ALA A 80 -8.71 -0.26 -1.28
CA ALA A 80 -8.45 -1.28 -0.27
C ALA A 80 -9.27 -1.06 1.01
N ASP A 81 -9.89 -2.12 1.51
CA ASP A 81 -10.48 -2.15 2.85
C ASP A 81 -9.44 -1.94 3.97
N TRP A 82 -8.17 -2.27 3.69
CA TRP A 82 -7.06 -2.23 4.64
C TRP A 82 -6.01 -1.22 4.19
N LEU A 83 -5.78 -0.21 5.04
CA LEU A 83 -4.69 0.76 4.87
C LEU A 83 -3.59 0.50 5.89
N ILE A 84 -2.39 0.15 5.41
CA ILE A 84 -1.22 -0.14 6.23
C ILE A 84 -0.30 1.10 6.23
N ILE A 85 -0.04 1.66 7.41
CA ILE A 85 0.73 2.92 7.56
C ILE A 85 1.97 2.67 8.40
N GLY A 86 3.14 2.78 7.78
CA GLY A 86 4.43 2.84 8.46
C GLY A 86 4.91 4.26 8.75
N GLU A 87 6.15 4.36 9.20
CA GLU A 87 6.80 5.60 9.62
C GLU A 87 7.36 6.39 8.43
N ALA A 88 8.38 5.85 7.78
CA ALA A 88 9.12 6.50 6.70
C ALA A 88 9.80 5.45 5.79
N PRO A 89 10.22 5.84 4.57
CA PRO A 89 11.00 4.96 3.69
C PRO A 89 12.38 4.66 4.26
N GLY A 90 12.82 3.41 4.14
CA GLY A 90 14.21 3.01 4.32
C GLY A 90 15.02 3.17 3.03
N GLU A 91 16.26 2.66 3.03
CA GLU A 91 17.16 2.77 1.88
C GLU A 91 16.68 2.02 0.62
N GLN A 92 16.11 0.83 0.80
CA GLN A 92 15.62 0.04 -0.33
C GLN A 92 14.34 0.64 -0.90
N GLU A 93 13.49 1.17 -0.02
CA GLU A 93 12.26 1.88 -0.37
C GLU A 93 12.58 3.16 -1.17
N ASP A 94 13.54 3.97 -0.69
CA ASP A 94 14.03 5.18 -1.39
C ASP A 94 14.61 4.87 -2.77
N LYS A 95 15.37 3.77 -2.91
CA LYS A 95 15.91 3.34 -4.22
C LYS A 95 14.82 2.85 -5.18
N GLN A 96 13.78 2.18 -4.68
CA GLN A 96 12.78 1.50 -5.51
C GLN A 96 11.46 2.28 -5.70
N GLY A 97 11.22 3.35 -4.92
CA GLY A 97 9.98 4.13 -4.99
C GLY A 97 8.77 3.44 -4.32
N GLN A 98 8.98 2.29 -3.70
CA GLN A 98 7.94 1.43 -3.13
C GLN A 98 8.14 1.24 -1.62
N PRO A 99 7.07 1.29 -0.79
CA PRO A 99 7.19 1.16 0.66
C PRO A 99 7.40 -0.30 1.06
N PHE A 100 8.08 -0.57 2.17
CA PHE A 100 8.24 -1.93 2.70
C PHE A 100 8.68 -2.97 1.64
N VAL A 101 9.86 -2.77 1.04
CA VAL A 101 10.47 -3.72 0.08
C VAL A 101 11.75 -4.37 0.61
N GLY A 102 12.39 -3.80 1.64
CA GLY A 102 13.48 -4.44 2.36
C GLY A 102 13.04 -5.64 3.22
N VAL A 103 13.96 -6.21 4.00
CA VAL A 103 13.71 -7.40 4.86
C VAL A 103 12.55 -7.19 5.86
N ALA A 104 12.39 -5.97 6.37
CA ALA A 104 11.24 -5.60 7.21
C ALA A 104 9.91 -5.66 6.42
N GLY A 105 9.92 -5.28 5.14
CA GLY A 105 8.77 -5.36 4.27
C GLY A 105 8.41 -6.78 3.86
N GLN A 106 9.40 -7.65 3.64
CA GLN A 106 9.18 -9.08 3.42
C GLN A 106 8.45 -9.73 4.62
N LEU A 107 8.86 -9.39 5.86
CA LEU A 107 8.14 -9.84 7.06
C LEU A 107 6.73 -9.23 7.16
N LEU A 108 6.52 -7.98 6.70
CA LEU A 108 5.17 -7.39 6.64
C LEU A 108 4.26 -8.16 5.67
N THR A 109 4.76 -8.51 4.48
CA THR A 109 4.02 -9.34 3.51
C THR A 109 3.62 -10.68 4.14
N GLU A 110 4.53 -11.35 4.84
CA GLU A 110 4.21 -12.61 5.54
C GLU A 110 3.23 -12.44 6.70
N MET A 111 3.27 -11.31 7.41
CA MET A 111 2.30 -10.95 8.45
C MET A 111 0.89 -10.74 7.88
N LEU A 112 0.77 -10.07 6.72
CA LEU A 112 -0.50 -9.90 6.00
C LEU A 112 -1.02 -11.26 5.48
N ARG A 113 -0.13 -12.06 4.87
CA ARG A 113 -0.45 -13.41 4.37
C ARG A 113 -0.99 -14.32 5.48
N ALA A 114 -0.45 -14.21 6.70
CA ALA A 114 -0.90 -14.98 7.86
C ALA A 114 -2.34 -14.65 8.31
N ILE A 115 -2.85 -13.44 8.05
CA ILE A 115 -4.26 -13.09 8.24
C ILE A 115 -5.12 -13.28 6.98
N GLY A 116 -4.55 -13.80 5.90
CA GLY A 116 -5.25 -14.08 4.64
C GLY A 116 -5.41 -12.86 3.74
N LEU A 117 -4.47 -11.92 3.79
CA LEU A 117 -4.39 -10.78 2.87
C LEU A 117 -3.14 -10.90 1.99
N SER A 118 -3.29 -10.69 0.69
CA SER A 118 -2.18 -10.41 -0.22
C SER A 118 -1.70 -8.96 -0.09
N ARG A 119 -0.59 -8.63 -0.74
CA ARG A 119 -0.04 -7.27 -0.73
C ARG A 119 -0.80 -6.36 -1.71
N GLU A 120 -1.41 -6.97 -2.71
CA GLU A 120 -2.13 -6.36 -3.81
C GLU A 120 -3.54 -5.92 -3.38
N GLU A 121 -4.17 -6.65 -2.45
CA GLU A 121 -5.51 -6.35 -1.90
C GLU A 121 -5.53 -5.16 -0.93
N VAL A 122 -4.41 -4.92 -0.22
CA VAL A 122 -4.26 -3.81 0.74
C VAL A 122 -3.67 -2.57 0.07
N PHE A 123 -3.68 -1.41 0.74
CA PHE A 123 -2.84 -0.27 0.38
C PHE A 123 -1.77 -0.06 1.44
N ILE A 124 -0.50 0.00 1.05
CA ILE A 124 0.63 0.20 1.95
C ILE A 124 1.26 1.57 1.68
N THR A 125 1.50 2.35 2.73
CA THR A 125 2.23 3.62 2.66
C THR A 125 2.94 3.94 3.99
N ASN A 126 3.56 5.11 4.07
CA ASN A 126 4.20 5.66 5.26
C ASN A 126 3.64 7.06 5.57
N ILE A 127 3.88 7.58 6.78
CA ILE A 127 3.64 9.00 7.09
C ILE A 127 4.51 9.87 6.19
N LEU A 128 5.83 9.71 6.27
CA LEU A 128 6.74 10.42 5.37
C LEU A 128 6.77 9.78 3.98
N LYS A 129 6.84 10.61 2.95
CA LYS A 129 7.02 10.17 1.55
C LYS A 129 8.48 10.21 1.09
N CYS A 130 9.41 10.65 1.95
CA CYS A 130 10.84 10.78 1.68
C CYS A 130 11.64 10.12 2.80
N ARG A 131 12.79 9.52 2.48
CA ARG A 131 13.69 8.88 3.46
C ARG A 131 14.42 9.92 4.33
N PRO A 132 14.35 9.82 5.68
CA PRO A 132 15.22 10.58 6.56
C PRO A 132 16.69 10.17 6.44
N PRO A 133 17.65 11.13 6.48
CA PRO A 133 19.08 10.83 6.48
C PRO A 133 19.44 9.80 7.56
N ASN A 134 20.25 8.80 7.19
CA ASN A 134 20.67 7.69 8.06
C ASN A 134 19.52 6.89 8.70
N ASN A 135 18.28 6.97 8.16
CA ASN A 135 17.08 6.36 8.73
C ASN A 135 16.77 6.82 10.17
N ARG A 136 17.07 8.09 10.52
CA ARG A 136 16.64 8.67 11.80
C ARG A 136 15.11 8.76 11.90
N ASP A 137 14.60 8.88 13.12
CA ASP A 137 13.21 9.23 13.38
C ASP A 137 12.82 10.56 12.65
N PRO A 138 11.59 10.66 12.12
CA PRO A 138 11.03 11.89 11.55
C PRO A 138 11.05 13.09 12.52
N HIS A 139 11.32 14.28 11.99
CA HIS A 139 11.08 15.53 12.72
C HIS A 139 9.61 15.98 12.62
N VAL A 140 9.18 16.83 13.55
CA VAL A 140 7.78 17.30 13.65
C VAL A 140 7.35 18.12 12.42
N ASP A 141 8.25 18.93 11.86
CA ASP A 141 8.02 19.68 10.64
C ASP A 141 7.92 18.76 9.40
N GLU A 142 8.75 17.72 9.31
CA GLU A 142 8.71 16.73 8.23
C GLU A 142 7.37 15.96 8.24
N ILE A 143 6.92 15.55 9.42
CA ILE A 143 5.60 14.96 9.64
C ILE A 143 4.50 15.93 9.20
N LYS A 144 4.55 17.19 9.65
CA LYS A 144 3.54 18.20 9.34
C LYS A 144 3.33 18.36 7.83
N HIS A 145 4.41 18.49 7.06
CA HIS A 145 4.31 18.65 5.60
C HIS A 145 3.85 17.38 4.86
N CYS A 146 4.07 16.18 5.42
CA CYS A 146 3.63 14.93 4.77
C CYS A 146 2.22 14.46 5.20
N LYS A 147 1.69 14.97 6.33
CA LYS A 147 0.40 14.54 6.89
C LYS A 147 -0.76 14.77 5.93
N ASP A 148 -0.77 15.90 5.21
CA ASP A 148 -1.84 16.27 4.28
C ASP A 148 -1.94 15.29 3.10
N TYR A 149 -0.81 14.82 2.57
CA TYR A 149 -0.80 13.77 1.54
C TYR A 149 -1.37 12.44 2.05
N LEU A 150 -1.03 12.06 3.28
CA LEU A 150 -1.56 10.85 3.90
C LEU A 150 -3.07 10.97 4.20
N GLN A 151 -3.55 12.15 4.58
CA GLN A 151 -4.99 12.42 4.77
C GLN A 151 -5.75 12.34 3.43
N ARG A 152 -5.22 12.92 2.34
CA ARG A 152 -5.82 12.77 1.00
C ARG A 152 -5.81 11.32 0.53
N GLN A 153 -4.75 10.54 0.79
CA GLN A 153 -4.76 9.10 0.55
C GLN A 153 -5.86 8.38 1.34
N GLN A 154 -6.05 8.68 2.63
CA GLN A 154 -7.16 8.12 3.42
C GLN A 154 -8.54 8.48 2.84
N GLN A 155 -8.74 9.72 2.41
CA GLN A 155 -10.00 10.22 1.84
C GLN A 155 -10.34 9.58 0.49
N LEU A 156 -9.33 9.27 -0.33
CA LEU A 156 -9.50 8.58 -1.61
C LEU A 156 -9.73 7.07 -1.44
N ILE A 157 -9.02 6.42 -0.52
CA ILE A 157 -9.13 4.97 -0.27
C ILE A 157 -10.42 4.62 0.48
N LYS A 158 -10.79 5.42 1.49
CA LYS A 158 -11.89 5.17 2.45
C LYS A 158 -11.83 3.76 3.07
N PRO A 159 -10.70 3.38 3.70
CA PRO A 159 -10.50 2.03 4.21
C PRO A 159 -11.47 1.68 5.35
N LYS A 160 -11.85 0.41 5.45
CA LYS A 160 -12.59 -0.13 6.61
C LYS A 160 -11.73 -0.18 7.88
N ILE A 161 -10.42 -0.40 7.74
CA ILE A 161 -9.48 -0.48 8.86
C ILE A 161 -8.09 0.08 8.52
N ILE A 162 -7.43 0.65 9.53
CA ILE A 162 -6.05 1.10 9.47
C ILE A 162 -5.16 0.22 10.36
N LEU A 163 -4.01 -0.22 9.83
CA LEU A 163 -2.96 -0.87 10.61
C LEU A 163 -1.76 0.07 10.75
N ALA A 164 -1.57 0.63 11.95
CA ALA A 164 -0.44 1.48 12.27
C ALA A 164 0.77 0.62 12.67
N VAL A 165 1.84 0.68 11.86
CA VAL A 165 3.00 -0.22 11.95
C VAL A 165 4.16 0.50 12.65
N GLY A 166 4.32 0.24 13.94
CA GLY A 166 5.43 0.77 14.75
C GLY A 166 5.08 1.96 15.65
N ARG A 167 6.08 2.42 16.41
CA ARG A 167 5.92 3.45 17.45
C ARG A 167 5.58 4.81 16.85
N ILE A 168 6.41 5.33 15.94
CA ILE A 168 6.18 6.66 15.35
C ILE A 168 4.86 6.68 14.59
N ALA A 169 4.58 5.66 13.77
CA ALA A 169 3.30 5.51 13.09
C ALA A 169 2.10 5.66 14.05
N ALA A 170 2.08 4.88 15.14
CA ALA A 170 1.02 4.97 16.14
C ALA A 170 0.96 6.32 16.87
N GLN A 171 2.10 6.84 17.32
CA GLN A 171 2.18 8.09 18.10
C GLN A 171 1.76 9.31 17.29
N THR A 172 2.17 9.38 16.02
CA THR A 172 1.78 10.46 15.10
C THR A 172 0.31 10.39 14.69
N LEU A 173 -0.23 9.20 14.45
CA LEU A 173 -1.63 9.04 14.04
C LEU A 173 -2.62 9.23 15.21
N LEU A 174 -2.23 8.88 16.44
CA LEU A 174 -3.03 9.06 17.65
C LEU A 174 -2.72 10.35 18.42
N GLU A 175 -1.81 11.18 17.89
CA GLU A 175 -1.36 12.46 18.49
C GLU A 175 -0.98 12.32 19.98
N THR A 176 -0.23 11.25 20.30
CA THR A 176 0.11 10.86 21.68
C THR A 176 1.57 10.47 21.84
N ASN A 177 2.10 10.71 23.04
CA ASN A 177 3.44 10.27 23.45
C ASN A 177 3.43 8.92 24.20
N ASP A 178 2.28 8.26 24.34
CA ASP A 178 2.17 6.99 25.05
C ASP A 178 3.10 5.92 24.45
N PRO A 179 3.76 5.09 25.29
CA PRO A 179 4.65 4.04 24.80
C PRO A 179 3.85 3.00 24.03
N LEU A 180 4.43 2.49 22.94
CA LEU A 180 3.79 1.53 22.03
C LEU A 180 3.10 0.36 22.76
N ALA A 181 3.67 -0.12 23.87
CA ALA A 181 3.10 -1.18 24.70
C ALA A 181 1.68 -0.88 25.26
N LYS A 182 1.34 0.39 25.52
CA LYS A 182 -0.02 0.82 25.91
C LYS A 182 -0.96 1.04 24.72
N LEU A 183 -0.43 1.13 23.50
CA LEU A 183 -1.20 1.43 22.30
C LEU A 183 -1.68 0.17 21.57
N ARG A 184 -0.97 -0.95 21.65
CA ARG A 184 -1.38 -2.21 21.00
C ARG A 184 -2.44 -2.97 21.82
N GLY A 185 -2.95 -4.08 21.28
CA GLY A 185 -3.94 -4.94 21.96
C GLY A 185 -5.33 -4.33 22.16
N LYS A 186 -5.63 -3.21 21.49
CA LYS A 186 -6.94 -2.55 21.46
C LYS A 186 -7.19 -1.88 20.12
N VAL A 187 -8.47 -1.61 19.84
CA VAL A 187 -8.93 -0.83 18.69
C VAL A 187 -9.01 0.65 19.09
N HIS A 188 -8.46 1.51 18.25
CA HIS A 188 -8.61 2.97 18.32
C HIS A 188 -9.47 3.45 17.16
N THR A 189 -9.70 4.76 17.07
CA THR A 189 -10.40 5.39 15.95
C THR A 189 -9.56 6.54 15.40
N LEU A 190 -9.38 6.58 14.08
CA LEU A 190 -8.80 7.69 13.35
C LEU A 190 -9.77 8.11 12.25
N ASN A 191 -10.26 9.35 12.27
CA ASN A 191 -11.21 9.88 11.27
C ASN A 191 -12.43 8.95 11.06
N ASN A 192 -13.02 8.45 12.14
CA ASN A 192 -14.10 7.43 12.17
C ASN A 192 -13.73 6.04 11.64
N THR A 193 -12.50 5.82 11.15
CA THR A 193 -12.00 4.50 10.75
C THR A 193 -11.35 3.80 11.95
N PRO A 194 -11.71 2.54 12.26
CA PRO A 194 -11.01 1.72 13.25
C PRO A 194 -9.53 1.56 12.92
N MET A 195 -8.68 1.65 13.94
CA MET A 195 -7.23 1.51 13.80
C MET A 195 -6.66 0.57 14.85
N VAL A 196 -5.81 -0.37 14.41
CA VAL A 196 -5.06 -1.26 15.30
C VAL A 196 -3.57 -0.98 15.15
N VAL A 197 -2.83 -1.07 16.26
CA VAL A 197 -1.40 -0.77 16.34
C VAL A 197 -0.61 -2.07 16.48
N VAL A 198 0.40 -2.27 15.63
CA VAL A 198 1.28 -3.44 15.64
C VAL A 198 2.75 -3.02 15.80
N TYR A 199 3.60 -3.94 16.28
CA TYR A 199 5.05 -3.73 16.27
C TYR A 199 5.59 -3.60 14.84
N HIS A 200 6.58 -2.73 14.65
CA HIS A 200 7.27 -2.60 13.37
C HIS A 200 8.05 -3.88 13.03
N PRO A 201 7.97 -4.43 11.80
CA PRO A 201 8.67 -5.65 11.41
C PRO A 201 10.18 -5.62 11.69
N ALA A 202 10.84 -4.47 11.49
CA ALA A 202 12.27 -4.32 11.81
C ALA A 202 12.60 -4.56 13.30
N TYR A 203 11.67 -4.28 14.22
CA TYR A 203 11.81 -4.64 15.64
C TYR A 203 11.59 -6.14 15.85
N LEU A 204 10.58 -6.73 15.21
CA LEU A 204 10.28 -8.18 15.28
C LEU A 204 11.39 -9.07 14.70
N LEU A 205 12.20 -8.57 13.77
CA LEU A 205 13.40 -9.24 13.28
C LEU A 205 14.54 -9.28 14.31
N ARG A 206 14.61 -8.29 15.21
CA ARG A 206 15.59 -8.24 16.31
C ARG A 206 15.08 -8.87 17.61
N SER A 207 13.76 -8.92 17.78
CA SER A 207 13.10 -9.46 18.97
C SER A 207 12.07 -10.53 18.58
N LEU A 208 12.56 -11.72 18.23
CA LEU A 208 11.74 -12.83 17.73
C LEU A 208 10.57 -13.23 18.66
N PRO A 209 10.70 -13.26 20.01
CA PRO A 209 9.58 -13.60 20.90
C PRO A 209 8.37 -12.65 20.80
N GLU A 210 8.59 -11.40 20.37
CA GLU A 210 7.55 -10.38 20.25
C GLU A 210 6.63 -10.61 19.04
N LYS A 211 7.00 -11.51 18.11
CA LYS A 211 6.13 -11.94 17.00
C LYS A 211 4.79 -12.49 17.48
N ARG A 212 4.76 -13.14 18.66
CA ARG A 212 3.51 -13.60 19.29
C ARG A 212 2.55 -12.45 19.59
N LYS A 213 3.07 -11.31 20.05
CA LYS A 213 2.23 -10.14 20.35
C LYS A 213 1.74 -9.47 19.07
N ALA A 214 2.60 -9.35 18.07
CA ALA A 214 2.21 -8.84 16.75
C ALA A 214 1.12 -9.71 16.09
N TRP A 215 1.17 -11.04 16.25
CA TRP A 215 0.11 -11.93 15.80
C TRP A 215 -1.24 -11.65 16.49
N GLN A 216 -1.24 -11.41 17.81
CA GLN A 216 -2.45 -11.03 18.55
C GLN A 216 -3.02 -9.69 18.04
N ASP A 217 -2.17 -8.71 17.76
CA ASP A 217 -2.58 -7.41 17.20
C ASP A 217 -3.20 -7.59 15.78
N LEU A 218 -2.64 -8.46 14.93
CA LEU A 218 -3.20 -8.78 13.60
C LEU A 218 -4.54 -9.53 13.67
N GLN A 219 -4.69 -10.47 14.61
CA GLN A 219 -5.96 -11.17 14.83
C GLN A 219 -7.06 -10.21 15.29
N LEU A 220 -6.74 -9.27 16.18
CA LEU A 220 -7.66 -8.22 16.62
C LEU A 220 -8.12 -7.34 15.45
N ALA A 221 -7.19 -6.93 14.57
CA ALA A 221 -7.53 -6.17 13.37
C ALA A 221 -8.49 -6.96 12.46
N LYS A 222 -8.21 -8.25 12.21
CA LYS A 222 -9.07 -9.10 11.38
C LYS A 222 -10.47 -9.28 11.98
N GLN A 223 -10.56 -9.51 13.28
CA GLN A 223 -11.83 -9.64 14.00
C GLN A 223 -12.64 -8.33 13.96
N THR A 224 -11.96 -7.17 13.99
CA THR A 224 -12.60 -5.85 13.91
C THR A 224 -13.33 -5.67 12.58
N VAL A 225 -12.70 -6.01 11.45
CA VAL A 225 -13.34 -5.94 10.12
C VAL A 225 -14.55 -6.88 10.03
N ILE A 226 -14.39 -8.15 10.42
CA ILE A 226 -15.48 -9.14 10.40
C ILE A 226 -16.68 -8.67 11.26
N ALA A 227 -16.41 -8.06 12.42
CA ALA A 227 -17.45 -7.54 13.30
C ALA A 227 -18.16 -6.29 12.75
N MET A 228 -17.54 -5.54 11.83
CA MET A 228 -18.20 -4.44 11.12
C MET A 228 -19.10 -4.96 10.01
N GLU A 229 -18.61 -5.92 9.22
CA GLU A 229 -19.35 -6.52 8.10
C GLU A 229 -20.61 -7.23 8.59
N ASN A 230 -20.51 -7.98 9.70
CA ASN A 230 -21.66 -8.63 10.31
C ASN A 230 -22.73 -7.66 10.87
N LYS A 231 -22.39 -6.40 11.17
CA LYS A 231 -23.40 -5.40 11.57
C LYS A 231 -24.17 -4.86 10.38
N ILE A 232 -23.47 -4.60 9.27
CA ILE A 232 -24.07 -4.09 8.02
C ILE A 232 -25.08 -5.09 7.42
N CYS A 233 -24.98 -6.38 7.73
CA CYS A 233 -25.92 -7.40 7.27
C CYS A 233 -27.16 -7.61 8.18
N VAL A 234 -27.31 -6.84 9.28
CA VAL A 234 -28.40 -7.01 10.26
C VAL A 234 -29.32 -5.78 10.36
N ASP A 235 -28.86 -4.63 9.85
CA ASP A 235 -29.61 -3.37 9.72
C ASP A 235 -30.24 -3.22 8.32
#